data_AF-A0A6M1KQE2-F1
#
_entry.id   AF-A0A6M1KQE2-F1
#
_cell.length_a   1.000
_cell.length_b   1.000
_cell.length_c   1.000
_cell.angle_alpha   90.00
_cell.angle_beta   90.00
_cell.angle_gamma   90.00
#
_symmetry.space_group_name_H-M   'P 1'
#
loop_
_entity.id
_entity.type
_entity.pdbx_description
1 polymer ?
#
loop_
_entity_poly.entity_id
_entity_poly.type
_entity_poly.pdbx_seq_one_letter_code
_entity_poly.pdbx_strand_id
1 'polypeptide(L)'
;FYRPTFRMHLTNKEVVERLLSYSDELRKHYDLYQLLLFHFQEKQADHFFGLIEEQIDSSNPLFQTVFKTFLKDRDKIENALDLPYSNAKLEATNNLIKVIKRNAFGFRNFENFKRRILIAINMKKE
;
A
#
# COMPACT_ATOMS: atom_id res chain seq x y z
N PHE A 1 -1.73 -25.25 8.81
CA PHE A 1 -3.01 -25.12 9.55
C PHE A 1 -4.12 -25.76 8.73
N TYR A 2 -5.16 -26.32 9.36
CA TYR A 2 -6.31 -26.84 8.59
C TYR A 2 -7.03 -25.67 7.88
N ARG A 3 -7.37 -25.85 6.60
CA ARG A 3 -8.10 -24.88 5.79
C ARG A 3 -9.46 -25.47 5.41
N PRO A 4 -10.56 -25.06 6.07
CA PRO A 4 -11.90 -25.62 5.83
C PRO A 4 -12.36 -25.56 4.36
N THR A 5 -12.04 -24.46 3.66
CA THR A 5 -12.37 -24.26 2.24
C THR A 5 -11.78 -25.35 1.34
N PHE A 6 -10.59 -25.84 1.65
CA PHE A 6 -9.90 -26.89 0.88
C PHE A 6 -10.03 -28.28 1.52
N ARG A 7 -10.60 -28.37 2.73
CA ARG A 7 -10.72 -29.58 3.55
C ARG A 7 -9.39 -30.32 3.76
N MET A 8 -8.30 -29.57 3.98
CA MET A 8 -6.97 -30.14 4.19
C MET A 8 -6.03 -29.18 4.94
N HIS A 9 -4.91 -29.70 5.43
CA HIS A 9 -3.86 -28.91 6.07
C HIS A 9 -2.96 -28.30 4.99
N LEU A 10 -2.97 -26.98 4.89
CA LEU A 10 -2.13 -26.24 3.95
C LEU A 10 -1.36 -25.11 4.67
N THR A 11 -0.19 -24.82 4.13
CA THR A 11 0.57 -23.59 4.35
C THR A 11 -0.02 -22.45 3.51
N ASN A 12 0.36 -21.22 3.80
CA ASN A 12 -0.10 -20.08 3.00
C ASN A 12 0.41 -20.14 1.54
N LYS A 13 1.63 -20.67 1.33
CA LYS A 13 2.20 -20.85 0.00
C LYS A 13 1.37 -21.83 -0.84
N GLU A 14 1.06 -23.00 -0.27
CA GLU A 14 0.26 -24.02 -0.97
C GLU A 14 -1.17 -23.53 -1.26
N VAL A 15 -1.75 -22.70 -0.39
CA VAL A 15 -3.04 -22.05 -0.67
C VAL A 15 -2.94 -21.16 -1.90
N VAL A 16 -1.92 -20.32 -1.99
CA VAL A 16 -1.71 -19.45 -3.15
C VAL A 16 -1.51 -20.28 -4.40
N GLU A 17 -0.58 -21.24 -4.39
CA GLU A 17 -0.31 -22.11 -5.55
C GLU A 17 -1.58 -22.80 -6.06
N ARG A 18 -2.43 -23.26 -5.15
CA ARG A 18 -3.71 -23.89 -5.51
C ARG A 18 -4.70 -22.89 -6.10
N LEU A 19 -4.83 -21.70 -5.53
CA LEU A 19 -5.70 -20.66 -6.11
C LEU A 19 -5.23 -20.28 -7.53
N LEU A 20 -3.93 -20.15 -7.73
CA LEU A 20 -3.33 -19.87 -9.03
C LEU A 20 -3.42 -21.06 -10.01
N SER A 21 -3.69 -22.27 -9.52
CA SER A 21 -3.92 -23.44 -10.39
C SER A 21 -5.31 -23.44 -11.04
N TYR A 22 -6.25 -22.63 -10.53
CA TYR A 22 -7.62 -22.60 -11.03
C TYR A 22 -7.83 -21.65 -12.22
N SER A 23 -6.91 -20.72 -12.48
CA SER A 23 -7.04 -19.74 -13.56
C SER A 23 -5.67 -19.23 -14.00
N ASP A 24 -5.37 -19.42 -15.29
CA ASP A 24 -4.15 -18.90 -15.92
C ASP A 24 -4.12 -17.37 -15.97
N GLU A 25 -5.29 -16.73 -16.13
CA GLU A 25 -5.41 -15.27 -16.08
C GLU A 25 -5.05 -14.75 -14.69
N LEU A 26 -5.57 -15.39 -13.63
CA LEU A 26 -5.22 -15.03 -12.25
C LEU A 26 -3.72 -15.21 -11.98
N ARG A 27 -3.14 -16.31 -12.48
CA ARG A 27 -1.69 -16.56 -12.39
C ARG A 27 -0.88 -15.46 -13.06
N LYS A 28 -1.21 -15.12 -14.31
CA LYS A 28 -0.52 -14.04 -15.05
C LYS A 28 -0.56 -12.72 -14.29
N HIS A 29 -1.71 -12.32 -13.76
CA HIS A 29 -1.85 -11.08 -13.00
C HIS A 29 -1.14 -11.12 -11.65
N TYR A 30 -1.14 -12.27 -10.98
CA TYR A 30 -0.39 -12.47 -9.75
C TYR A 30 1.12 -12.33 -10.00
N ASP A 31 1.65 -12.98 -11.04
CA ASP A 31 3.07 -12.96 -11.37
C ASP A 31 3.53 -11.54 -11.74
N LEU A 32 2.73 -10.81 -12.51
CA LEU A 32 2.98 -9.40 -12.82
C LEU A 32 3.04 -8.54 -11.54
N TYR A 33 2.08 -8.73 -10.63
CA TYR A 33 2.07 -8.02 -9.35
C TYR A 33 3.29 -8.36 -8.49
N GLN A 34 3.69 -9.63 -8.42
CA GLN A 34 4.87 -10.05 -7.66
C GLN A 34 6.16 -9.43 -8.24
N LEU A 35 6.29 -9.37 -9.56
CA LEU A 35 7.44 -8.76 -10.21
C LEU A 35 7.50 -7.24 -9.96
N LEU A 36 6.35 -6.54 -10.05
CA LEU A 36 6.25 -5.14 -9.68
C LEU A 36 6.64 -4.92 -8.20
N LEU A 37 6.12 -5.75 -7.30
CA LEU A 37 6.43 -5.67 -5.88
C LEU A 37 7.93 -5.88 -5.62
N PHE A 38 8.55 -6.82 -6.32
CA PHE A 38 9.99 -7.07 -6.24
C PHE A 38 10.81 -5.83 -6.64
N HIS A 39 10.56 -5.25 -7.82
CA HIS A 39 11.28 -4.04 -8.25
C HIS A 39 11.07 -2.86 -7.28
N PHE A 40 9.86 -2.73 -6.73
CA PHE A 40 9.56 -1.71 -5.73
C PHE A 40 10.34 -1.91 -4.42
N GLN A 41 10.41 -3.15 -3.91
CA GLN A 41 11.12 -3.48 -2.68
C GLN A 41 12.64 -3.32 -2.81
N GLU A 42 13.18 -3.69 -3.98
CA GLU A 42 14.59 -3.53 -4.33
C GLU A 42 14.95 -2.09 -4.76
N LYS A 43 13.99 -1.15 -4.71
CA LYS A 43 14.17 0.26 -5.09
C LYS A 43 14.66 0.45 -6.53
N GLN A 44 14.27 -0.47 -7.43
CA GLN A 44 14.62 -0.44 -8.84
C GLN A 44 13.55 0.33 -9.63
N ALA A 45 13.55 1.66 -9.52
CA ALA A 45 12.53 2.52 -10.11
C ALA A 45 12.42 2.35 -11.65
N ASP A 46 13.56 2.31 -12.35
CA ASP A 46 13.58 2.16 -13.82
C ASP A 46 12.92 0.85 -14.27
N HIS A 47 13.24 -0.27 -13.60
CA HIS A 47 12.63 -1.57 -13.90
C HIS A 47 11.14 -1.61 -13.53
N PHE A 48 10.76 -0.96 -12.43
CA PHE A 48 9.36 -0.85 -12.02
C PHE A 48 8.52 -0.11 -13.08
N PHE A 49 8.97 1.07 -13.51
CA PHE A 49 8.25 1.86 -14.50
C PHE A 49 8.34 1.29 -15.91
N GLY A 50 9.49 0.74 -16.31
CA GLY A 50 9.64 0.04 -17.59
C GLY A 50 8.64 -1.11 -17.73
N LEU A 51 8.49 -1.93 -16.68
CA LEU A 51 7.50 -3.01 -16.66
C LEU A 51 6.05 -2.49 -16.76
N ILE A 52 5.74 -1.35 -16.14
CA ILE A 52 4.41 -0.73 -16.25
C ILE A 52 4.14 -0.27 -17.68
N GLU A 53 5.10 0.42 -18.30
CA GLU A 53 4.98 0.93 -19.66
C GLU A 53 4.82 -0.21 -20.69
N GLU A 54 5.52 -1.32 -20.51
CA GLU A 54 5.40 -2.51 -21.37
C GLU A 54 4.03 -3.21 -21.24
N GLN A 55 3.46 -3.23 -20.03
CA GLN A 55 2.24 -3.99 -19.74
C GLN A 55 0.96 -3.16 -19.85
N ILE A 56 1.04 -1.82 -19.93
CA ILE A 56 -0.15 -0.95 -19.83
C ILE A 56 -1.20 -1.26 -20.88
N ASP A 57 -0.84 -1.43 -22.15
CA ASP A 57 -1.80 -1.64 -23.24
C ASP A 57 -2.41 -3.05 -23.25
N SER A 58 -1.66 -4.04 -22.74
CA SER A 58 -2.07 -5.45 -22.74
C SER A 58 -2.68 -5.92 -21.41
N SER A 59 -2.64 -5.07 -20.38
CA SER A 59 -3.17 -5.36 -19.04
C SER A 59 -4.69 -5.17 -18.95
N ASN A 60 -5.31 -5.85 -17.98
CA ASN A 60 -6.72 -5.69 -17.66
C ASN A 60 -7.03 -4.22 -17.30
N PRO A 61 -8.20 -3.66 -17.69
CA PRO A 61 -8.58 -2.26 -17.42
C PRO A 61 -8.38 -1.78 -15.97
N LEU A 62 -8.52 -2.68 -15.00
CA LEU A 62 -8.26 -2.38 -13.58
C LEU A 62 -6.78 -2.01 -13.35
N PHE A 63 -5.85 -2.78 -13.92
CA PHE A 63 -4.42 -2.48 -13.85
C PHE A 63 -4.07 -1.21 -14.62
N GLN A 64 -4.68 -0.99 -15.79
CA GLN A 64 -4.43 0.21 -16.59
C GLN A 64 -4.69 1.50 -15.80
N THR A 65 -5.75 1.53 -15.00
CA THR A 65 -6.09 2.72 -14.19
C THR A 65 -5.03 2.98 -13.13
N VAL A 66 -4.57 1.92 -12.45
CA VAL A 66 -3.50 1.99 -11.45
C VAL A 66 -2.18 2.41 -12.11
N PHE A 67 -1.82 1.82 -13.24
CA PHE A 67 -0.62 2.12 -13.99
C PHE A 67 -0.57 3.57 -14.48
N LYS A 68 -1.69 4.09 -15.01
CA LYS A 68 -1.81 5.52 -15.37
C LYS A 68 -1.60 6.44 -14.18
N THR A 69 -2.07 6.03 -12.99
CA THR A 69 -1.87 6.80 -11.76
C THR A 69 -0.41 6.78 -11.35
N PHE A 70 0.26 5.63 -11.40
CA PHE A 70 1.68 5.52 -11.10
C PHE A 70 2.53 6.36 -12.06
N LEU A 71 2.26 6.31 -13.36
CA LEU A 71 2.98 7.12 -14.35
C LEU A 71 2.76 8.62 -14.15
N LYS A 72 1.53 9.03 -13.79
CA LYS A 72 1.22 10.43 -13.49
C LYS A 72 1.98 10.95 -12.27
N ASP A 73 2.16 10.11 -11.26
CA ASP A 73 2.83 10.45 -10.00
C ASP A 73 4.28 9.89 -9.93
N ARG A 74 4.91 9.64 -11.09
CA ARG A 74 6.22 9.01 -11.23
C ARG A 74 7.28 9.64 -10.32
N ASP A 75 7.49 10.95 -10.44
CA ASP A 75 8.48 11.67 -9.64
C ASP A 75 8.30 11.44 -8.12
N LYS A 76 7.05 11.35 -7.64
CA LYS A 76 6.78 11.13 -6.21
C LYS A 76 7.14 9.72 -5.77
N ILE A 77 6.89 8.74 -6.64
CA ILE A 77 7.18 7.34 -6.39
C ILE A 77 8.69 7.10 -6.44
N GLU A 78 9.39 7.67 -7.44
CA GLU A 78 10.86 7.63 -7.52
C GLU A 78 11.50 8.24 -6.26
N ASN A 79 11.05 9.44 -5.86
CA ASN A 79 11.49 10.05 -4.61
C ASN A 79 11.22 9.17 -3.37
N ALA A 80 10.10 8.43 -3.33
CA ALA A 80 9.79 7.53 -2.23
C ALA A 80 10.69 6.27 -2.21
N LEU A 81 11.19 5.84 -3.36
CA LEU A 81 12.14 4.73 -3.47
C LEU A 81 13.56 5.18 -3.10
N ASP A 82 13.98 6.36 -3.53
CA ASP A 82 15.33 6.89 -3.31
C ASP A 82 15.55 7.37 -1.88
N LEU A 83 14.58 8.10 -1.32
CA LEU A 83 14.74 8.72 -0.02
C LEU A 83 14.67 7.69 1.13
N PRO A 84 15.44 7.88 2.22
CA PRO A 84 15.40 7.00 3.38
C PRO A 84 14.21 7.29 4.32
N TYR A 85 13.33 8.23 3.95
CA TYR A 85 12.27 8.71 4.85
C TYR A 85 11.05 7.80 4.80
N SER A 86 10.71 7.22 5.96
CA SER A 86 9.46 6.48 6.13
C SER A 86 8.28 7.42 6.43
N ASN A 87 7.10 7.10 5.92
CA ASN A 87 5.83 7.74 6.31
C ASN A 87 5.38 7.41 7.74
N ALA A 88 6.11 6.55 8.48
CA ALA A 88 5.71 6.05 9.80
C ALA A 88 5.43 7.18 10.81
N LYS A 89 6.27 8.23 10.84
CA LYS A 89 6.06 9.38 11.73
C LYS A 89 4.77 10.15 11.38
N LEU A 90 4.52 10.37 10.10
CA LEU A 90 3.31 11.06 9.62
C LEU A 90 2.06 10.24 9.92
N GLU A 91 2.08 8.93 9.67
CA GLU A 91 0.97 8.03 9.99
C GLU A 91 0.68 7.96 11.48
N ALA A 92 1.72 7.91 12.33
CA ALA A 92 1.54 7.96 13.77
C ALA A 92 0.83 9.26 14.22
N THR A 93 1.20 10.41 13.64
CA THR A 93 0.52 11.68 13.90
C THR A 93 -0.92 11.68 13.38
N ASN A 94 -1.16 11.21 12.15
CA ASN A 94 -2.51 11.13 11.58
C ASN A 94 -3.44 10.25 12.42
N ASN A 95 -2.94 9.11 12.90
CA ASN A 95 -3.71 8.20 13.75
C ASN A 95 -4.02 8.85 15.12
N LEU A 96 -3.07 9.56 15.71
CA LEU A 96 -3.32 10.34 16.94
C LEU A 96 -4.42 11.38 16.73
N ILE A 97 -4.37 12.15 15.64
CA ILE A 97 -5.38 13.15 15.30
C ILE A 97 -6.77 12.50 15.13
N LYS A 98 -6.84 11.36 14.43
CA LYS A 98 -8.08 10.58 14.27
C LYS A 98 -8.64 10.12 15.62
N VAL A 99 -7.79 9.63 16.53
CA VAL A 99 -8.19 9.23 17.89
C VAL A 99 -8.73 10.42 18.69
N ILE A 100 -8.06 11.58 18.65
CA ILE A 100 -8.51 12.80 19.33
C ILE A 100 -9.88 13.23 18.81
N LYS A 101 -10.06 13.24 17.48
CA LYS A 101 -11.35 13.60 16.86
C LYS A 101 -12.47 12.64 17.26
N ARG A 102 -12.19 11.32 17.29
CA ARG A 102 -13.15 10.29 17.69
C ARG A 102 -13.54 10.39 19.16
N ASN A 103 -12.58 10.58 20.05
CA ASN A 103 -12.82 10.66 21.50
C ASN A 103 -13.60 11.92 21.91
N ALA A 104 -13.46 13.01 21.15
CA ALA A 104 -14.21 14.24 21.38
C ALA A 104 -15.61 14.25 20.74
N PHE A 105 -15.97 13.20 19.98
CA PHE A 105 -17.17 13.18 19.14
C PHE A 105 -17.22 14.36 18.14
N GLY A 106 -16.05 14.77 17.65
CA GLY A 106 -15.88 15.95 16.80
C GLY A 106 -15.59 17.23 17.59
N PHE A 107 -15.21 18.27 16.87
CA PHE A 107 -14.95 19.60 17.44
C PHE A 107 -15.77 20.62 16.69
N ARG A 108 -16.51 21.47 17.41
CA ARG A 108 -17.25 22.59 16.83
C ARG A 108 -16.33 23.75 16.42
N ASN A 109 -15.21 23.92 17.12
CA ASN A 109 -14.22 24.98 16.88
C ASN A 109 -12.87 24.36 16.49
N PHE A 110 -12.36 24.76 15.32
CA PHE A 110 -11.09 24.26 14.79
C PHE A 110 -9.87 24.65 15.63
N GLU A 111 -9.84 25.85 16.22
CA GLU A 111 -8.74 26.27 17.09
C GLU A 111 -8.64 25.42 18.35
N ASN A 112 -9.79 25.02 18.91
CA ASN A 112 -9.80 24.09 20.05
C ASN A 112 -9.28 22.70 19.64
N PHE A 113 -9.61 22.24 18.43
CA PHE A 113 -9.08 20.99 17.88
C PHE A 113 -7.56 21.06 17.69
N LYS A 114 -7.07 22.13 17.06
CA LYS A 114 -5.65 22.38 16.84
C LYS A 114 -4.87 22.44 18.16
N ARG A 115 -5.38 23.18 19.15
CA ARG A 115 -4.77 23.25 20.50
C ARG A 115 -4.68 21.86 21.14
N ARG A 116 -5.74 21.06 21.05
CA ARG A 116 -5.74 19.69 21.60
C ARG A 116 -4.71 18.78 20.92
N ILE A 117 -4.55 18.88 19.59
CA ILE A 117 -3.54 18.14 18.84
C ILE A 117 -2.13 18.53 19.29
N LEU A 118 -1.82 19.83 19.36
CA LEU A 118 -0.51 20.33 19.75
C LEU A 118 -0.13 19.87 21.17
N ILE A 119 -1.06 19.94 22.11
CA ILE A 119 -0.87 19.44 23.49
C ILE A 119 -0.54 17.94 23.47
N ALA A 120 -1.31 17.13 22.76
CA ALA A 120 -1.12 15.68 22.72
C ALA A 120 0.19 15.25 22.05
N ILE A 121 0.67 16.01 21.05
CA ILE A 121 1.96 15.76 20.40
C ILE A 121 3.12 16.13 21.34
N ASN A 122 3.02 17.24 22.07
CA ASN A 122 4.07 17.69 22.99
C ASN A 122 4.20 16.79 24.23
N MET A 123 3.10 16.22 24.74
CA MET A 123 3.13 15.25 25.86
C MET A 123 3.88 13.94 25.52
N LYS A 124 4.10 13.63 24.24
CA LYS A 124 4.85 12.43 23.81
C LYS A 124 6.35 12.68 23.58
N LYS A 125 6.83 13.92 23.74
CA LYS A 125 8.25 14.26 23.57
C LYS A 125 9.06 14.10 24.87
N GLU A 126 8.39 13.90 26.00
CA GLU A 126 8.98 13.41 27.26
C GLU A 126 8.99 11.88 27.28
#